data_AF-A0A328TRL5-F1
#
_entry.id   AF-A0A328TRL5-F1
#
_cell.length_a   1.000
_cell.length_b   1.000
_cell.length_c   1.000
_cell.angle_alpha   90.00
_cell.angle_beta   90.00
_cell.angle_gamma   90.00
#
_symmetry.space_group_name_H-M   'P 1'
#
loop_
_entity.id
_entity.type
_entity.pdbx_description
1 polymer ?
#
loop_
_entity_poly.entity_id
_entity_poly.type
_entity_poly.pdbx_seq_one_letter_code
_entity_poly.pdbx_strand_id
1 'polypeptide(L)' 'MLALNISPAEAKLKQKLGHFKIDTIFGKDQKSFLLTLVDKALKTVIIRMLPNKRAKTVVAAFRDIEPILSASLKL' A
#
# COMPACT_ATOMS: atom_id res chain seq x y z
N MET A 1 -4.84 -18.06 4.98
CA MET A 1 -4.79 -17.29 6.24
C MET A 1 -4.46 -15.85 5.89
N LEU A 2 -5.45 -14.94 5.90
CA LEU A 2 -5.18 -13.50 5.77
C LEU A 2 -4.55 -13.07 7.11
N ALA A 3 -3.27 -12.69 7.10
CA ALA A 3 -2.64 -12.06 8.25
C ALA A 3 -3.20 -10.63 8.36
N LEU A 4 -4.42 -10.49 8.87
CA LEU A 4 -4.92 -9.20 9.33
C LEU A 4 -4.23 -8.91 10.67
N ASN A 5 -2.97 -8.45 10.58
CA ASN A 5 -2.31 -7.81 11.71
C ASN A 5 -3.20 -6.66 12.17
N ILE A 6 -3.64 -6.72 13.43
CA ILE A 6 -4.36 -5.64 14.09
C ILE A 6 -3.47 -4.40 13.97
N SER A 7 -3.94 -3.36 13.28
CA SER A 7 -3.17 -2.13 13.18
C SER A 7 -3.09 -1.48 14.56
N PRO A 8 -1.90 -1.00 15.00
CA PRO A 8 -1.74 -0.32 16.29
C PRO A 8 -2.74 0.82 16.46
N ALA A 9 -3.10 1.14 17.71
CA ALA A 9 -4.05 2.22 18.00
C ALA A 9 -3.61 3.57 17.37
N GLU A 10 -2.30 3.84 17.36
CA GLU A 10 -1.69 5.01 16.72
C GLU A 10 -1.97 5.09 15.21
N ALA A 11 -2.02 3.95 14.52
CA ALA A 11 -2.35 3.91 13.10
C ALA A 11 -3.78 4.38 12.85
N LYS A 12 -4.71 4.21 13.82
CA LYS A 12 -6.09 4.72 13.72
C LYS A 12 -6.14 6.25 13.78
N LEU A 13 -5.19 6.90 14.45
CA LEU A 13 -5.12 8.37 14.58
C LEU A 13 -4.70 9.06 13.28
N LYS A 14 -4.02 8.35 12.37
CA LYS A 14 -3.58 8.89 11.08
C LYS A 14 -4.76 9.01 10.11
N GLN A 15 -5.45 10.16 10.07
CA GLN A 15 -6.64 10.38 9.23
C GLN A 15 -6.53 11.54 8.22
N LYS A 16 -5.43 12.32 8.26
CA LYS A 16 -5.16 13.39 7.30
C LYS A 16 -4.83 12.85 5.90
N LEU A 17 -5.05 13.67 4.89
CA LEU A 17 -4.60 13.43 3.52
C LEU A 17 -3.10 13.13 3.50
N GLY A 18 -2.69 12.12 2.72
CA GLY A 18 -1.30 11.67 2.66
C GLY A 18 -0.93 10.63 3.72
N HIS A 19 -1.86 10.32 4.64
CA HIS A 19 -1.71 9.17 5.50
C HIS A 19 -2.19 7.90 4.80
N PHE A 20 -1.25 7.08 4.36
CA PHE A 20 -1.54 5.82 3.70
C PHE A 20 -1.54 4.64 4.66
N LYS A 21 -2.45 3.69 4.40
CA LYS A 21 -2.26 2.30 4.78
C LYS A 21 -1.66 1.56 3.59
N ILE A 22 -0.56 0.86 3.81
CA ILE A 22 0.13 0.09 2.77
C ILE A 22 0.16 -1.37 3.20
N ASP A 23 -0.34 -2.26 2.35
CA ASP A 23 -0.32 -3.70 2.60
C ASP A 23 0.23 -4.43 1.36
N THR A 24 0.69 -5.66 1.57
CA THR A 24 0.98 -6.60 0.47
C THR A 24 0.06 -7.79 0.58
N ILE A 25 -0.70 -8.05 -0.47
CA ILE A 25 -1.62 -9.18 -0.58
C ILE A 25 -0.94 -10.31 -1.36
N PHE A 26 -1.07 -11.52 -0.85
CA PHE A 26 -0.55 -12.74 -1.47
C PHE A 26 -1.71 -13.58 -2.00
N GLY A 27 -1.60 -14.05 -3.24
CA GLY A 27 -2.50 -15.08 -3.75
C GLY A 27 -2.40 -16.37 -2.94
N LYS A 28 -3.44 -17.22 -3.02
CA LYS A 28 -3.55 -18.49 -2.26
C LYS A 28 -2.27 -19.35 -2.35
N ASP A 29 -1.70 -19.44 -3.55
CA ASP A 29 -0.50 -20.23 -3.82
C ASP A 29 0.78 -19.39 -3.86
N GLN A 30 0.72 -18.13 -3.41
CA GLN A 30 1.81 -17.14 -3.48
C GLN A 30 2.43 -16.98 -4.88
N LYS A 31 1.65 -17.21 -5.94
CA LYS A 31 2.06 -16.98 -7.34
C LYS A 31 1.79 -15.56 -7.82
N SER A 32 0.95 -14.82 -7.11
CA SER A 32 0.61 -13.43 -7.39
C SER A 32 0.78 -12.58 -6.13
N PHE A 33 1.21 -11.34 -6.35
CA PHE A 33 1.56 -10.39 -5.31
C PHE A 33 0.97 -9.04 -5.68
N LEU A 34 0.22 -8.42 -4.78
CA LEU A 34 -0.31 -7.08 -4.96
C LEU A 34 0.22 -6.18 -3.86
N LEU A 35 0.73 -5.02 -4.25
CA LEU A 35 0.95 -3.89 -3.36
C LEU A 35 -0.31 -3.04 -3.36
N THR A 36 -0.87 -2.74 -2.19
CA THR A 36 -2.03 -1.87 -2.05
C THR A 36 -1.67 -0.65 -1.23
N LEU A 37 -2.05 0.53 -1.71
CA LEU A 37 -1.91 1.81 -1.01
C LEU A 37 -3.30 2.40 -0.90
N VAL A 38 -3.73 2.69 0.32
CA VAL A 38 -5.04 3.29 0.60
C VAL A 38 -4.83 4.59 1.34
N ASP A 39 -5.18 5.72 0.72
CA ASP A 39 -5.22 6.99 1.43
C ASP A 39 -6.36 6.94 2.47
N LYS A 40 -6.06 7.24 3.73
CA LYS A 40 -7.03 7.09 4.80
C LYS A 40 -8.07 8.21 4.83
N ALA A 41 -7.80 9.37 4.26
CA ALA A 41 -8.73 10.50 4.22
C ALA A 41 -9.73 10.35 3.07
N LEU A 42 -9.22 10.22 1.85
CA LEU A 42 -9.99 10.19 0.60
C LEU A 42 -10.46 8.79 0.21
N LYS A 43 -9.90 7.74 0.85
CA LYS A 43 -10.18 6.33 0.52
C LYS A 43 -9.80 5.94 -0.91
N THR A 44 -8.97 6.74 -1.58
CA THR A 44 -8.37 6.38 -2.87
C THR A 44 -7.48 5.17 -2.71
N VAL A 45 -7.62 4.21 -3.63
CA VAL A 45 -6.88 2.95 -3.61
C VAL A 45 -6.01 2.85 -4.86
N ILE A 46 -4.72 2.56 -4.67
CA ILE A 46 -3.81 2.15 -5.74
C ILE A 46 -3.45 0.69 -5.52
N ILE A 47 -3.53 -0.09 -6.60
CA ILE A 47 -3.17 -1.50 -6.61
C ILE A 47 -2.11 -1.71 -7.69
N ARG A 48 -0.96 -2.25 -7.30
CA ARG A 48 0.13 -2.57 -8.22
C ARG A 48 0.47 -4.06 -8.12
N MET A 49 0.46 -4.75 -9.25
CA MET A 49 0.96 -6.12 -9.31
C MET A 49 2.49 -6.12 -9.15
N LEU A 50 2.99 -6.99 -8.27
CA LEU A 50 4.42 -7.18 -8.05
C LEU A 50 4.87 -8.53 -8.63
N PRO A 51 6.09 -8.61 -9.18
CA PRO A 51 6.64 -9.87 -9.66
C PRO A 51 7.03 -10.83 -8.52
N ASN A 52 7.27 -10.31 -7.30
CA ASN A 52 7.58 -11.10 -6.10
C ASN A 52 7.44 -10.24 -4.83
N LYS A 53 7.50 -10.88 -3.65
CA LYS A 53 7.36 -10.24 -2.32
C LYS A 53 8.63 -9.64 -1.70
N ARG A 54 9.76 -9.63 -2.41
CA ARG A 54 11.03 -9.18 -1.82
C ARG A 54 10.97 -7.68 -1.56
N ALA A 55 11.54 -7.24 -0.45
CA ALA A 55 11.58 -5.82 -0.05
C ALA A 55 12.09 -4.91 -1.19
N LYS A 56 13.15 -5.33 -1.90
CA LYS A 56 13.68 -4.57 -3.06
C LYS A 56 12.64 -4.32 -4.15
N THR A 57 11.76 -5.29 -4.40
CA THR A 57 10.70 -5.20 -5.41
C THR A 57 9.57 -4.28 -4.93
N VAL A 58 9.22 -4.34 -3.64
CA VAL A 58 8.23 -3.45 -3.03
C VAL A 58 8.71 -2.00 -3.05
N VAL A 59 9.96 -1.74 -2.65
CA VAL A 59 10.55 -0.40 -2.64
C VAL A 59 10.64 0.19 -4.04
N ALA A 60 11.07 -0.59 -5.03
CA ALA A 60 11.11 -0.15 -6.43
C ALA A 60 9.70 0.23 -6.92
N ALA A 61 8.71 -0.65 -6.70
CA ALA A 61 7.33 -0.36 -7.10
C ALA A 61 6.76 0.88 -6.39
N PHE A 62 7.09 1.11 -5.12
CA PHE A 62 6.66 2.31 -4.41
C PHE A 62 7.28 3.58 -4.99
N ARG A 63 8.58 3.56 -5.34
CA ARG A 63 9.26 4.69 -5.99
C ARG A 63 8.65 5.05 -7.35
N ASP A 64 8.13 4.06 -8.08
CA ASP A 64 7.44 4.30 -9.34
C ASP A 64 6.05 4.96 -9.13
N ILE A 65 5.41 4.69 -8.00
CA ILE A 65 4.05 5.17 -7.68
C ILE A 65 4.07 6.55 -7.02
N GLU A 66 5.08 6.85 -6.20
CA GLU A 66 5.15 8.07 -5.39
C GLU A 66 4.99 9.37 -6.20
N PRO A 67 5.64 9.54 -7.37
CA PRO A 67 5.47 10.75 -8.18
C PRO A 67 4.04 10.93 -8.72
N ILE A 68 3.36 9.82 -9.00
CA ILE A 68 1.97 9.83 -9.48
C ILE A 68 1.03 10.25 -8.34
N LEU A 69 1.30 9.76 -7.13
CA LEU A 69 0.55 10.09 -5.91
C LEU A 69 0.70 11.56 -5.54
N SER A 70 1.92 12.09 -5.50
CA SER A 70 2.17 13.49 -5.13
C SER A 70 1.50 14.44 -6.11
N ALA A 71 1.60 14.18 -7.42
CA ALA A 71 0.90 14.96 -8.44
C ALA A 71 -0.63 14.89 -8.31
N SER A 72 -1.19 13.70 -8.08
CA SER A 72 -2.66 13.50 -8.04
C SER A 72 -3.31 14.06 -6.77
N LEU A 73 -2.61 13.95 -5.63
CA LEU A 73 -3.14 14.34 -4.32
C LEU A 73 -2.66 15.72 -3.88
N LYS A 74 -1.77 16.35 -4.65
CA LYS A 74 -1.15 17.65 -4.34
C LYS A 74 -0.51 17.63 -2.94
N LEU A 75 0.13 16.51 -2.62
CA LEU A 75 0.84 16.27 -1.35
C LEU A 75 2.17 17.01 -1.32
#